data_AF-A0A843GQ12-F1
#
_entry.id   AF-A0A843GQ12-F1
#
_cell.length_a   1.000
_cell.length_b   1.000
_cell.length_c   1.000
_cell.angle_alpha   90.00
_cell.angle_beta   90.00
_cell.angle_gamma   90.00
#
_symmetry.space_group_name_H-M   'P 1'
#
loop_
_entity.id
_entity.type
_entity.pdbx_description
1 polymer ?
#
loop_
_entity_poly.entity_id
_entity_poly.type
_entity_poly.pdbx_seq_one_letter_code
_entity_poly.pdbx_strand_id
1 'polypeptide(L)'
;MINFKQYLVEEENKATDELSKSTVVRKAAKEMTLEDVIKDANPTIWTAREIGNNKYLIYNKKYINITELKKQIDILYNNKGYKDYGFSKLSESELIRYTMVKNILMTFFRSISDDEIDPESVANKLFISELKEFDWKPEEY
;
A
#
# COMPACT_ATOMS: atom_id res chain seq x y z
N MET A 1 37.04 -6.32 8.55
CA MET A 1 36.42 -6.12 7.22
C MET A 1 35.01 -6.64 7.32
N ILE A 2 34.00 -5.77 7.32
CA ILE A 2 32.61 -6.19 7.44
C ILE A 2 32.20 -6.77 6.07
N ASN A 3 31.69 -8.01 6.07
CA ASN A 3 31.22 -8.66 4.84
C ASN A 3 29.99 -7.91 4.33
N PHE A 4 29.90 -7.66 3.03
CA PHE A 4 28.81 -6.89 2.39
C PHE A 4 27.41 -7.43 2.76
N LYS A 5 27.29 -8.74 3.02
CA LYS A 5 26.05 -9.35 3.52
C LYS A 5 25.69 -8.96 4.95
N GLN A 6 26.67 -8.71 5.82
CA GLN A 6 26.42 -8.23 7.19
C GLN A 6 26.03 -6.75 7.21
N TYR A 7 26.58 -5.93 6.30
CA TYR A 7 26.20 -4.53 6.16
C TYR A 7 24.72 -4.38 5.76
N LEU A 8 24.24 -5.19 4.81
CA LEU A 8 22.83 -5.15 4.37
C LEU A 8 21.86 -5.57 5.49
N VAL A 9 22.23 -6.55 6.31
CA VAL A 9 21.41 -6.99 7.45
C VAL A 9 21.41 -5.95 8.58
N GLU A 10 22.52 -5.25 8.80
CA GLU A 10 22.58 -4.15 9.78
C GLU A 10 21.81 -2.91 9.32
N GLU A 11 21.79 -2.59 8.02
CA GLU A 11 20.92 -1.52 7.48
C GLU A 11 19.44 -1.89 7.50
N GLU A 12 19.07 -3.14 7.16
CA GLU A 12 17.69 -3.61 7.31
C GLU A 12 17.24 -3.56 8.77
N ASN A 13 18.08 -3.96 9.72
CA ASN A 13 17.74 -3.90 11.15
C ASN A 13 17.66 -2.47 11.69
N LYS A 14 18.52 -1.54 11.25
CA LYS A 14 18.41 -0.12 11.61
C LYS A 14 17.17 0.56 11.02
N ALA A 15 16.84 0.26 9.77
CA ALA A 15 15.61 0.75 9.15
C ALA A 15 14.38 0.18 9.87
N THR A 16 14.45 -1.08 10.32
CA THR A 16 13.37 -1.72 11.07
C THR A 16 13.22 -1.12 12.47
N ASP A 17 14.30 -0.82 13.20
CA ASP A 17 14.25 -0.25 14.56
C ASP A 17 13.77 1.21 14.61
N GLU A 18 14.09 2.03 13.58
CA GLU A 18 13.60 3.41 13.52
C GLU A 18 12.13 3.49 13.05
N LEU A 19 11.69 2.59 12.16
CA LEU A 19 10.28 2.50 11.72
C LEU A 19 9.37 1.74 12.71
N SER A 20 9.95 0.94 13.61
CA SER A 20 9.21 0.26 14.69
C SER A 20 8.66 1.22 15.75
N LYS A 21 9.11 2.48 15.77
CA LYS A 21 8.60 3.48 16.73
C LYS A 21 7.28 4.13 16.32
N SER A 22 6.77 3.96 15.10
CA SER A 22 5.55 4.67 14.66
C SER A 22 4.33 3.80 14.37
N THR A 23 4.41 2.47 14.46
CA THR A 23 3.24 1.60 14.21
C THR A 23 2.70 1.05 15.52
N VAL A 24 1.98 1.89 16.25
CA VAL A 24 1.26 1.47 17.46
C VAL A 24 0.05 0.61 17.03
N VAL A 25 0.26 -0.70 16.91
CA VAL A 25 -0.83 -1.67 16.75
C VAL A 25 -1.53 -1.84 18.11
N ARG A 26 -2.44 -0.92 18.44
CA ARG A 26 -3.35 -1.07 19.60
C ARG A 26 -4.44 -2.09 19.23
N LYS A 27 -4.46 -3.25 19.89
CA LYS A 27 -5.65 -4.12 19.97
C LYS A 27 -6.73 -3.34 20.73
N ALA A 28 -7.78 -2.90 20.04
CA ALA A 28 -8.90 -2.20 20.67
C ALA A 28 -9.82 -3.21 21.38
N ALA A 29 -10.14 -2.96 22.64
CA ALA A 29 -11.02 -3.77 23.49
C ALA A 29 -12.52 -3.44 23.30
N LYS A 30 -12.91 -3.02 22.09
CA LYS A 30 -14.28 -2.70 21.68
C LYS A 30 -14.35 -3.03 20.19
N GLU A 31 -15.43 -3.65 19.73
CA GLU A 31 -15.71 -3.75 18.28
C GLU A 31 -15.84 -2.32 17.74
N MET A 32 -14.71 -1.74 17.30
CA MET A 32 -14.68 -0.43 16.66
C MET A 32 -15.20 -0.60 15.24
N THR A 33 -16.19 0.21 14.89
CA THR A 33 -16.66 0.30 13.51
C THR A 33 -15.61 1.01 12.64
N LEU A 34 -15.67 0.85 11.33
CA LEU A 34 -14.79 1.57 10.40
C LEU A 34 -14.89 3.09 10.60
N GLU A 35 -16.10 3.59 10.85
CA GLU A 35 -16.37 5.00 11.13
C GLU A 35 -15.67 5.49 12.40
N ASP A 36 -15.65 4.70 13.46
CA ASP A 36 -14.92 5.03 14.70
C ASP A 36 -13.42 5.11 14.44
N VAL A 37 -12.90 4.16 13.66
CA VAL A 37 -11.48 4.12 13.30
C VAL A 37 -11.08 5.33 12.45
N ILE A 38 -11.94 5.74 11.50
CA ILE A 38 -11.69 6.93 10.67
C ILE A 38 -11.68 8.20 11.52
N LYS A 39 -12.59 8.32 12.48
CA LYS A 39 -12.66 9.47 13.41
C LYS A 39 -11.44 9.56 14.32
N ASP A 40 -10.95 8.42 14.81
CA ASP A 40 -9.79 8.34 15.70
C ASP A 40 -8.44 8.39 14.96
N ALA A 41 -8.43 8.17 13.64
CA ALA A 41 -7.22 8.18 12.85
C ALA A 41 -6.61 9.59 12.78
N ASN A 42 -5.30 9.67 13.04
CA ASN A 42 -4.59 10.93 12.88
C ASN A 42 -4.53 11.28 11.38
N PRO A 43 -5.04 12.46 10.96
CA PRO A 43 -5.17 12.81 9.55
C PRO A 43 -3.82 12.99 8.83
N THR A 44 -2.72 13.16 9.57
CA THR A 44 -1.38 13.42 8.99
C THR A 44 -0.56 12.16 8.78
N ILE A 45 -1.02 10.99 9.24
CA ILE A 45 -0.27 9.73 9.14
C ILE A 45 -1.11 8.63 8.50
N TRP A 46 -0.45 7.72 7.81
CA TRP A 46 -1.07 6.51 7.28
C TRP A 46 -1.40 5.57 8.44
N THR A 47 -2.68 5.26 8.58
CA THR A 47 -3.18 4.38 9.64
C THR A 47 -3.72 3.11 9.01
N ALA A 48 -3.03 1.99 9.21
CA ALA A 48 -3.49 0.68 8.77
C ALA A 48 -4.24 -0.03 9.91
N ARG A 49 -5.45 -0.52 9.63
CA ARG A 49 -6.31 -1.17 10.62
C ARG A 49 -7.01 -2.38 10.03
N GLU A 50 -7.15 -3.41 10.84
CA GLU A 50 -7.90 -4.61 10.49
C GLU A 50 -9.25 -4.57 11.20
N ILE A 51 -10.32 -4.74 10.44
CA ILE A 51 -11.70 -4.73 10.93
C ILE A 51 -12.40 -5.95 10.33
N GLY A 52 -12.70 -6.93 11.19
CA GLY A 52 -13.09 -8.26 10.71
C GLY A 52 -11.95 -8.90 9.91
N ASN A 53 -12.24 -9.38 8.70
CA ASN A 53 -11.25 -9.98 7.79
C ASN A 53 -10.70 -9.01 6.73
N ASN A 54 -11.03 -7.71 6.84
CA ASN A 54 -10.62 -6.71 5.86
C ASN A 54 -9.57 -5.78 6.47
N LYS A 55 -8.53 -5.49 5.69
CA LYS A 55 -7.51 -4.50 6.04
C LYS A 55 -7.83 -3.18 5.36
N TYR A 56 -7.90 -2.12 6.15
CA TYR A 56 -8.13 -0.77 5.69
C TYR A 56 -6.89 0.08 5.88
N LEU A 57 -6.65 0.96 4.92
CA LEU A 57 -5.67 2.01 5.01
C LEU A 57 -6.40 3.34 5.05
N ILE A 58 -6.11 4.14 6.07
CA ILE A 58 -6.81 5.40 6.35
C ILE A 58 -5.79 6.53 6.36
N TYR A 59 -6.14 7.64 5.72
CA TYR A 59 -5.35 8.86 5.72
C TYR A 59 -6.25 10.07 5.47
N ASN A 60 -6.07 11.12 6.26
CA ASN A 60 -6.84 12.37 6.14
C ASN A 60 -8.37 12.15 6.04
N LYS A 61 -8.92 11.31 6.94
CA LYS A 61 -10.34 10.89 6.99
C LYS A 61 -10.85 10.09 5.79
N LYS A 62 -10.01 9.84 4.80
CA LYS A 62 -10.33 8.94 3.69
C LYS A 62 -9.81 7.54 3.96
N TYR A 63 -10.37 6.55 3.29
CA TYR A 63 -9.97 5.17 3.47
C TYR A 63 -10.02 4.35 2.17
N ILE A 64 -9.27 3.26 2.15
CA ILE A 64 -9.32 2.23 1.11
C ILE A 64 -9.25 0.85 1.75
N ASN A 65 -10.03 -0.10 1.21
CA ASN A 65 -9.91 -1.51 1.56
C ASN A 65 -8.75 -2.15 0.77
N ILE A 66 -7.66 -2.45 1.46
CA ILE A 66 -6.44 -3.04 0.89
C ILE A 66 -6.65 -4.50 0.50
N THR A 67 -7.48 -5.22 1.25
CA THR A 67 -7.84 -6.60 0.92
C THR A 67 -8.61 -6.66 -0.40
N GLU A 68 -9.53 -5.72 -0.61
CA GLU A 68 -10.24 -5.60 -1.87
C GLU A 68 -9.32 -5.11 -3.00
N LEU A 69 -8.44 -4.13 -2.73
CA LEU A 69 -7.43 -3.69 -3.69
C LEU A 69 -6.57 -4.85 -4.20
N LYS A 70 -6.10 -5.74 -3.31
CA LYS A 70 -5.30 -6.90 -3.72
C LYS A 70 -6.08 -7.81 -4.67
N LYS A 71 -7.35 -8.09 -4.37
CA LYS A 71 -8.20 -8.91 -5.27
C LYS A 71 -8.36 -8.24 -6.64
N GLN A 72 -8.61 -6.92 -6.68
CA GLN A 72 -8.75 -6.19 -7.93
C GLN A 72 -7.45 -6.21 -8.75
N ILE A 73 -6.29 -6.08 -8.11
CA ILE A 73 -4.98 -6.25 -8.76
C ILE A 73 -4.86 -7.67 -9.33
N ASP A 74 -5.18 -8.70 -8.57
CA ASP A 74 -5.07 -10.09 -9.03
C ASP A 74 -5.97 -10.39 -10.22
N ILE A 75 -7.23 -9.95 -10.16
CA ILE A 75 -8.19 -10.08 -11.26
C ILE A 75 -7.64 -9.38 -12.50
N LEU A 76 -7.21 -8.12 -12.37
CA LEU A 76 -6.71 -7.33 -13.47
C LEU A 76 -5.47 -7.96 -14.12
N TYR A 77 -4.47 -8.34 -13.33
CA TYR A 77 -3.23 -8.92 -13.83
C TYR A 77 -3.46 -10.29 -14.45
N ASN A 78 -4.29 -11.13 -13.83
CA ASN A 78 -4.66 -12.42 -14.40
C ASN A 78 -5.38 -12.26 -15.75
N ASN A 79 -6.34 -11.34 -15.85
CA ASN A 79 -7.05 -11.05 -17.09
C ASN A 79 -6.14 -10.51 -18.21
N LYS A 80 -5.02 -9.88 -17.85
CA LYS A 80 -4.02 -9.36 -18.79
C LYS A 80 -2.87 -10.33 -19.07
N GLY A 81 -2.87 -11.53 -18.47
CA GLY A 81 -1.83 -12.53 -18.67
C GLY A 81 -0.55 -12.31 -17.83
N TYR A 82 -0.58 -11.40 -16.85
CA TYR A 82 0.54 -11.07 -15.96
C TYR A 82 0.37 -11.67 -14.57
N LYS A 83 -0.31 -12.82 -14.44
CA LYS A 83 -0.48 -13.51 -13.16
C LYS A 83 0.89 -13.80 -12.53
N ASP A 84 1.04 -13.46 -11.25
CA ASP A 84 2.28 -13.63 -10.46
C ASP A 84 3.45 -12.73 -10.91
N TYR A 85 3.19 -11.68 -11.70
CA TYR A 85 4.17 -10.66 -12.09
C TYR A 85 3.83 -9.28 -11.50
N GLY A 86 4.79 -8.36 -11.56
CA GLY A 86 4.55 -6.96 -11.18
C GLY A 86 3.98 -6.78 -9.78
N PHE A 87 2.92 -5.98 -9.65
CA PHE A 87 2.20 -5.78 -8.39
C PHE A 87 1.36 -6.98 -7.92
N SER A 88 0.98 -7.92 -8.80
CA SER A 88 0.13 -9.06 -8.38
C SER A 88 0.86 -10.05 -7.47
N LYS A 89 2.20 -10.11 -7.56
CA LYS A 89 3.02 -10.98 -6.71
C LYS A 89 3.13 -10.49 -5.26
N LEU A 90 2.85 -9.20 -5.02
CA LEU A 90 3.04 -8.57 -3.72
C LEU A 90 1.90 -8.94 -2.77
N SER A 91 2.21 -9.29 -1.53
CA SER A 91 1.18 -9.41 -0.49
C SER A 91 0.53 -8.05 -0.17
N GLU A 92 -0.63 -8.07 0.50
CA GLU A 92 -1.32 -6.86 0.98
C GLU A 92 -0.40 -5.92 1.78
N SER A 93 0.45 -6.50 2.64
CA SER A 93 1.41 -5.77 3.47
C SER A 93 2.54 -5.15 2.67
N GLU A 94 2.97 -5.81 1.58
CA GLU A 94 4.02 -5.30 0.70
C GLU A 94 3.50 -4.18 -0.20
N LEU A 95 2.26 -4.29 -0.69
CA LEU A 95 1.61 -3.25 -1.47
C LEU A 95 1.66 -1.90 -0.75
N ILE A 96 1.27 -1.85 0.52
CA ILE A 96 1.26 -0.58 1.28
C ILE A 96 2.67 -0.07 1.63
N ARG A 97 3.70 -0.91 1.55
CA ARG A 97 5.09 -0.52 1.81
C ARG A 97 5.80 0.01 0.57
N TYR A 98 5.41 -0.47 -0.60
CA TYR A 98 6.06 -0.16 -1.87
C TYR A 98 5.89 1.32 -2.25
N THR A 99 7.01 2.01 -2.51
CA THR A 99 7.02 3.47 -2.74
C THR A 99 6.13 3.89 -3.90
N MET A 100 6.14 3.14 -5.00
CA MET A 100 5.29 3.47 -6.15
C MET A 100 3.80 3.38 -5.82
N VAL A 101 3.40 2.33 -5.09
CA VAL A 101 2.01 2.14 -4.63
C VAL A 101 1.62 3.27 -3.70
N LYS A 102 2.50 3.67 -2.77
CA LYS A 102 2.28 4.82 -1.89
C LYS A 102 2.05 6.10 -2.68
N ASN A 103 2.90 6.38 -3.67
CA ASN A 103 2.79 7.57 -4.50
C ASN A 103 1.45 7.61 -5.25
N ILE A 104 1.03 6.47 -5.82
CA ILE A 104 -0.24 6.36 -6.54
C ILE A 104 -1.42 6.54 -5.59
N LEU A 105 -1.45 5.83 -4.45
CA LEU A 105 -2.48 5.98 -3.42
C LEU A 105 -2.58 7.42 -2.90
N MET A 106 -1.45 8.11 -2.71
CA MET A 106 -1.45 9.51 -2.29
C MET A 106 -2.17 10.44 -3.28
N THR A 107 -2.20 10.11 -4.57
CA THR A 107 -2.99 10.89 -5.54
C THR A 107 -4.49 10.77 -5.31
N PHE A 108 -4.97 9.63 -4.84
CA PHE A 108 -6.37 9.42 -4.46
C PHE A 108 -6.68 10.04 -3.11
N PHE A 109 -5.79 9.87 -2.13
CA PHE A 109 -5.95 10.47 -0.80
C PHE A 109 -5.98 12.01 -0.81
N ARG A 110 -5.29 12.64 -1.77
CA ARG A 110 -5.28 14.10 -1.94
C ARG A 110 -6.40 14.61 -2.85
N SER A 111 -7.17 13.74 -3.51
CA SER A 111 -8.26 14.18 -4.37
C SER A 111 -9.37 14.83 -3.51
N ILE A 112 -10.18 15.69 -4.13
CA ILE A 112 -11.33 16.32 -3.46
C ILE A 112 -12.56 15.37 -3.45
N SER A 113 -12.44 14.23 -4.12
CA SER A 113 -13.50 13.22 -4.27
C SER A 113 -13.85 12.51 -2.95
N ASP A 114 -14.67 11.47 -3.05
CA ASP A 114 -15.22 10.67 -1.96
C ASP A 114 -14.22 10.28 -0.85
N ASP A 115 -14.77 10.04 0.34
CA ASP A 115 -14.03 9.58 1.51
C ASP A 115 -13.57 8.12 1.34
N GLU A 116 -14.35 7.31 0.63
CA GLU A 116 -13.97 5.96 0.22
C GLU A 116 -13.27 5.98 -1.13
N ILE A 117 -12.05 5.43 -1.17
CA ILE A 117 -11.30 5.28 -2.40
C ILE A 117 -11.65 3.93 -3.02
N ASP A 118 -12.15 3.97 -4.25
CA ASP A 118 -12.44 2.79 -5.05
C ASP A 118 -11.16 1.95 -5.33
N PRO A 119 -11.10 0.69 -4.86
CA PRO A 119 -9.96 -0.19 -5.11
C PRO A 119 -9.71 -0.51 -6.58
N GLU A 120 -10.76 -0.58 -7.42
CA GLU A 120 -10.61 -0.90 -8.84
C GLU A 120 -9.89 0.23 -9.59
N SER A 121 -10.26 1.48 -9.32
CA SER A 121 -9.60 2.67 -9.87
C SER A 121 -8.10 2.72 -9.51
N VAL A 122 -7.75 2.34 -8.28
CA VAL A 122 -6.34 2.27 -7.85
C VAL A 122 -5.61 1.14 -8.56
N ALA A 123 -6.20 -0.05 -8.66
CA ALA A 123 -5.61 -1.20 -9.37
C ALA A 123 -5.31 -0.89 -10.84
N ASN A 124 -6.23 -0.23 -11.54
CA ASN A 124 -6.04 0.22 -12.91
C ASN A 124 -4.88 1.22 -13.04
N LYS A 125 -4.79 2.19 -12.12
CA LYS A 125 -3.71 3.19 -12.14
C LYS A 125 -2.34 2.57 -11.85
N LEU A 126 -2.29 1.58 -10.95
CA LEU A 126 -1.10 0.77 -10.69
C LEU A 126 -0.63 0.04 -11.95
N PHE A 127 -1.52 -0.69 -12.61
CA PHE A 127 -1.20 -1.43 -13.83
C PHE A 127 -0.69 -0.52 -14.96
N ILE A 128 -1.37 0.60 -15.22
CA ILE A 128 -0.94 1.57 -16.23
C ILE A 128 0.43 2.17 -15.89
N SER A 129 0.68 2.48 -14.62
CA SER A 129 1.95 3.03 -14.18
C SER A 129 3.10 2.06 -14.39
N GLU A 130 2.88 0.77 -14.11
CA GLU A 130 3.88 -0.28 -14.32
C GLU A 130 4.17 -0.48 -15.81
N LEU A 131 3.14 -0.52 -16.67
CA LEU A 131 3.32 -0.63 -18.13
C LEU A 131 4.15 0.53 -18.71
N LYS A 132 3.93 1.76 -18.22
CA LYS A 132 4.71 2.93 -18.66
C LYS A 132 6.19 2.84 -18.30
N GLU A 133 6.56 2.12 -17.23
CA GLU A 133 7.96 1.85 -16.91
C GLU A 133 8.56 0.78 -17.84
N PHE A 134 7.76 -0.20 -18.28
CA PHE A 134 8.18 -1.21 -19.25
C PHE A 134 8.34 -0.65 -20.68
N ASP A 135 7.58 0.37 -21.07
CA ASP A 135 7.67 1.05 -22.37
C ASP A 135 8.85 2.05 -22.48
N TRP A 136 9.80 2.06 -21.52
CA TRP A 136 11.00 2.89 -21.62
C TRP A 136 11.82 2.50 -22.87
N LYS A 137 11.79 3.37 -23.88
CA LYS A 137 12.54 3.24 -25.13
C LYS A 137 14.04 3.42 -24.86
N PRO A 138 14.92 2.63 -25.49
CA PRO A 138 16.35 2.84 -25.40
C PRO A 138 16.69 4.26 -25.88
N GLU A 139 17.53 4.96 -25.13
CA GLU A 139 18.12 6.22 -25.56
C GLU A 139 18.81 5.99 -26.92
N GLU A 140 18.34 6.67 -27.96
CA GLU A 140 19.04 6.73 -29.24
C GLU A 140 20.38 7.43 -28.98
N TYR A 141 21.47 6.66 -29.00
CA TYR A 141 22.86 7.14 -28.97
C TYR A 141 23.30 7.66 -30.34
#